data_AF-A0A662I0S4-F1
#
_entry.id   AF-A0A662I0S4-F1
#
_cell.length_a   1.000
_cell.length_b   1.000
_cell.length_c   1.000
_cell.angle_alpha   90.00
_cell.angle_beta   90.00
_cell.angle_gamma   90.00
#
_symmetry.space_group_name_H-M   'P 1'
#
loop_
_entity.id
_entity.type
_entity.pdbx_description
1 polymer ?
#
loop_
_entity_poly.entity_id
_entity_poly.type
_entity_poly.pdbx_seq_one_letter_code
_entity_poly.pdbx_strand_id
1 'polypeptide(L)'
;MSTETKKKKLGRFQVMALLQAARFYVLTGDLKKAYSFGLNRAIFYAWAKYYGRFAPRKRAIKKGEEVVTVKEGDKYMAYVGNEGAFITRNGWFIIGDKEQRPEDYEREIIAKINSVVPYEEAWKVAVEYVKQFSKSVLLDQQKFYERVYKPVRDSFLELMERYKKAKKSTLEEFFGGS
;
A
#
# COMPACT_ATOMS: atom_id res chain seq x y z
N MET A 1 16.01 -31.66 19.97
CA MET A 1 16.02 -30.84 18.74
C MET A 1 15.01 -29.73 18.92
N SER A 2 15.49 -28.52 19.25
CA SER A 2 14.64 -27.35 19.40
C SER A 2 14.19 -26.92 18.01
N THR A 3 12.93 -27.15 17.66
CA THR A 3 12.32 -26.56 16.46
C THR A 3 12.24 -25.06 16.70
N GLU A 4 13.26 -24.34 16.24
CA GLU A 4 13.26 -22.89 16.18
C GLU A 4 12.01 -22.48 15.39
N THR A 5 11.01 -21.93 16.10
CA THR A 5 9.79 -21.42 15.49
C THR A 5 10.21 -20.30 14.56
N LYS A 6 10.35 -20.59 13.25
CA LYS A 6 10.57 -19.56 12.22
C LYS A 6 9.52 -18.48 12.46
N LYS A 7 9.92 -17.33 13.02
CA LYS A 7 9.04 -16.19 13.22
C LYS A 7 8.31 -15.96 11.90
N LYS A 8 6.98 -16.12 11.90
CA LYS A 8 6.16 -15.88 10.70
C LYS A 8 6.41 -14.43 10.27
N LYS A 9 7.09 -14.26 9.13
CA LYS A 9 7.37 -12.93 8.55
C LYS A 9 6.34 -12.64 7.48
N LEU A 10 5.87 -11.39 7.42
CA LEU A 10 5.11 -10.92 6.25
C LEU A 10 6.05 -10.78 5.05
N GLY A 11 5.59 -11.26 3.90
CA GLY A 11 6.35 -11.11 2.66
C GLY A 11 6.38 -9.66 2.17
N ARG A 12 7.49 -9.27 1.52
CA ARG A 12 7.67 -7.93 0.92
C ARG A 12 6.57 -7.55 -0.06
N PHE A 13 5.99 -8.53 -0.75
CA PHE A 13 4.87 -8.34 -1.67
C PHE A 13 3.60 -7.94 -0.92
N GLN A 14 3.25 -8.63 0.17
CA GLN A 14 2.11 -8.28 1.01
C GLN A 14 2.29 -6.89 1.63
N VAL A 15 3.48 -6.57 2.14
CA VAL A 15 3.77 -5.25 2.70
C VAL A 15 3.67 -4.15 1.63
N MET A 16 4.15 -4.42 0.40
CA MET A 16 4.02 -3.47 -0.71
C MET A 16 2.55 -3.21 -1.05
N ALA A 17 1.76 -4.28 -1.20
CA ALA A 17 0.34 -4.17 -1.53
C ALA A 17 -0.43 -3.42 -0.44
N LEU A 18 -0.19 -3.75 0.82
CA LEU A 18 -0.81 -3.13 1.99
C LEU A 18 -0.53 -1.62 2.05
N LEU A 19 0.74 -1.23 1.93
CA LEU A 19 1.12 0.18 2.04
C LEU A 19 0.67 1.00 0.82
N GLN A 20 0.68 0.44 -0.38
CA GLN A 20 0.14 1.13 -1.57
C GLN A 20 -1.38 1.27 -1.51
N ALA A 21 -2.10 0.26 -0.99
CA ALA A 21 -3.54 0.39 -0.73
C ALA A 21 -3.79 1.48 0.32
N ALA A 22 -3.06 1.47 1.44
CA ALA A 22 -3.17 2.52 2.46
C ALA A 22 -2.87 3.92 1.90
N ARG A 23 -1.85 4.06 1.04
CA ARG A 23 -1.52 5.31 0.31
C ARG A 23 -2.72 5.82 -0.49
N PHE A 24 -3.30 4.96 -1.32
CA PHE A 24 -4.45 5.34 -2.14
C PHE A 24 -5.65 5.73 -1.28
N TYR A 25 -5.93 4.94 -0.24
CA TYR A 25 -7.02 5.20 0.69
C TYR A 25 -6.84 6.53 1.43
N VAL A 26 -5.64 6.84 1.92
CA VAL A 26 -5.34 8.12 2.58
C VAL A 26 -5.53 9.31 1.63
N LEU A 27 -5.27 9.13 0.33
CA LEU A 27 -5.44 10.19 -0.67
C LEU A 27 -6.89 10.38 -1.13
N THR A 28 -7.75 9.36 -1.04
CA THR A 28 -9.05 9.35 -1.71
C THR A 28 -10.25 8.95 -0.87
N GLY A 29 -10.05 8.17 0.19
CA GLY A 29 -11.11 7.52 0.98
C GLY A 29 -11.76 6.29 0.31
N ASP A 30 -11.36 5.91 -0.91
CA ASP A 30 -11.99 4.79 -1.64
C ASP A 30 -11.27 3.46 -1.35
N LEU A 31 -11.88 2.63 -0.50
CA LEU A 31 -11.31 1.36 -0.08
C LEU A 31 -11.22 0.32 -1.21
N LYS A 32 -12.25 0.24 -2.07
CA LYS A 32 -12.28 -0.77 -3.14
C LYS A 32 -11.20 -0.45 -4.17
N LYS A 33 -11.07 0.81 -4.58
CA LYS A 33 -9.98 1.23 -5.49
C LYS A 33 -8.62 1.16 -4.82
N ALA A 34 -8.52 1.39 -3.51
CA ALA A 34 -7.28 1.18 -2.78
C ALA A 34 -6.77 -0.26 -2.89
N TYR A 35 -7.65 -1.25 -2.73
CA TYR A 35 -7.28 -2.67 -2.88
C TYR A 35 -6.84 -3.00 -4.30
N SER A 36 -7.60 -2.52 -5.29
CA SER A 36 -7.24 -2.65 -6.70
C SER A 36 -5.86 -2.06 -7.00
N PHE A 37 -5.61 -0.82 -6.55
CA PHE A 37 -4.34 -0.13 -6.72
C PHE A 37 -3.19 -0.83 -5.99
N GLY A 38 -3.37 -1.21 -4.73
CA GLY A 38 -2.35 -1.83 -3.90
C GLY A 38 -1.83 -3.14 -4.51
N LEU A 39 -2.74 -4.02 -4.92
CA LEU A 39 -2.37 -5.27 -5.59
C LEU A 39 -1.65 -4.99 -6.92
N ASN A 40 -2.20 -4.08 -7.72
CA ASN A 40 -1.62 -3.70 -9.01
C ASN A 40 -0.18 -3.20 -8.86
N ARG A 41 0.08 -2.28 -7.93
CA ARG A 41 1.43 -1.75 -7.69
C ARG A 41 2.39 -2.82 -7.19
N ALA A 42 1.96 -3.70 -6.30
CA ALA A 42 2.81 -4.80 -5.84
C ALA A 42 3.25 -5.72 -6.98
N ILE A 43 2.33 -6.08 -7.89
CA ILE A 43 2.64 -6.86 -9.10
C ILE A 43 3.60 -6.10 -10.01
N PHE A 44 3.31 -4.83 -10.27
CA PHE A 44 4.12 -3.97 -11.12
C PHE A 44 5.57 -3.88 -10.62
N TYR A 45 5.77 -3.61 -9.33
CA TYR A 45 7.12 -3.52 -8.75
C TYR A 45 7.85 -4.85 -8.74
N ALA A 46 7.14 -5.95 -8.50
CA ALA A 46 7.72 -7.28 -8.59
C ALA A 46 8.24 -7.54 -10.03
N TRP A 47 7.42 -7.24 -11.04
CA TRP A 47 7.81 -7.36 -12.45
C TRP A 47 8.96 -6.41 -12.83
N ALA A 48 8.87 -5.11 -12.48
CA ALA A 48 9.87 -4.11 -12.83
C ALA A 48 11.26 -4.44 -12.30
N LYS A 49 11.34 -5.07 -11.12
CA LYS A 49 12.59 -5.56 -10.53
C LYS A 49 13.28 -6.61 -11.41
N TYR A 50 12.53 -7.48 -12.09
CA TYR A 50 13.09 -8.55 -12.93
C TYR A 50 13.44 -8.08 -14.35
N TYR A 51 12.68 -7.14 -14.91
CA TYR A 51 12.80 -6.76 -16.32
C TYR A 51 13.52 -5.42 -16.56
N GLY A 52 13.83 -4.64 -15.52
CA GLY A 52 14.84 -3.57 -15.51
C GLY A 52 14.65 -2.36 -16.44
N ARG A 53 13.65 -2.36 -17.34
CA ARG A 53 13.54 -1.39 -18.44
C ARG A 53 12.25 -0.58 -18.49
N PHE A 54 11.42 -0.63 -17.44
CA PHE A 54 10.17 0.13 -17.46
C PHE A 54 10.35 1.53 -16.88
N ALA A 55 10.19 2.56 -17.72
CA ALA A 55 10.02 3.93 -17.28
C ALA A 55 8.55 4.15 -16.89
N PRO A 56 8.22 4.36 -15.60
CA PRO A 56 6.85 4.67 -15.21
C PRO A 56 6.38 5.96 -15.89
N ARG A 57 5.14 5.97 -16.39
CA ARG A 57 4.53 7.17 -16.95
C ARG A 57 4.33 8.18 -15.82
N LYS A 58 4.92 9.36 -16.00
CA LYS A 58 4.89 10.44 -15.02
C LYS A 58 4.06 11.61 -15.51
N ARG A 59 3.39 12.26 -14.58
CA ARG A 59 2.66 13.51 -14.77
C ARG A 59 3.10 14.52 -13.71
N ALA A 60 3.07 15.80 -14.06
CA ALA A 60 3.21 16.87 -13.08
C ALA A 60 2.04 16.86 -12.09
N ILE A 61 2.35 16.90 -10.80
CA ILE A 61 1.35 16.92 -9.72
C ILE A 61 0.76 18.33 -9.65
N LYS A 62 -0.57 18.44 -9.79
CA LYS A 62 -1.30 19.70 -9.59
C LYS A 62 -2.01 19.68 -8.23
N LYS A 63 -2.14 20.85 -7.59
CA LYS A 63 -2.82 20.97 -6.28
C LYS A 63 -4.31 20.62 -6.44
N GLY A 64 -4.82 19.75 -5.58
CA GLY A 64 -6.23 19.29 -5.63
C GLY A 64 -6.50 18.19 -6.67
N GLU A 65 -5.45 17.66 -7.31
CA GLU A 65 -5.51 16.59 -8.31
C GLU A 65 -4.66 15.40 -7.84
N GLU A 66 -5.02 14.82 -6.70
CA GLU A 66 -4.26 13.72 -6.09
C GLU A 66 -4.37 12.45 -6.92
N VAL A 67 -5.58 12.16 -7.39
CA VAL A 67 -5.87 11.07 -8.30
C VAL A 67 -6.65 11.59 -9.49
N VAL A 68 -6.07 11.50 -10.69
CA VAL A 68 -6.71 11.97 -11.92
C VAL A 68 -6.84 10.84 -12.91
N THR A 69 -8.04 10.69 -13.47
CA THR A 69 -8.28 9.78 -14.59
C THR A 69 -8.20 10.55 -15.90
N VAL A 70 -7.46 10.03 -16.86
CA VAL A 70 -7.40 10.54 -18.23
C VAL A 70 -7.71 9.42 -19.22
N LYS A 71 -8.21 9.80 -20.39
CA LYS A 71 -8.34 8.91 -21.54
C LYS A 71 -7.14 9.15 -22.47
N GLU A 72 -6.33 8.12 -22.70
CA GLU A 72 -5.20 8.15 -23.64
C GLU A 72 -5.49 7.15 -24.77
N GLY A 73 -5.97 7.66 -25.91
CA GLY A 73 -6.50 6.82 -26.99
C GLY A 73 -7.72 6.02 -26.52
N ASP A 74 -7.69 4.70 -26.71
CA ASP A 74 -8.76 3.79 -26.26
C ASP A 74 -8.59 3.30 -24.82
N LYS A 75 -7.50 3.70 -24.15
CA LYS A 75 -7.20 3.26 -22.79
C LYS A 75 -7.49 4.36 -21.77
N TYR A 76 -7.91 3.94 -20.58
CA TYR A 76 -8.04 4.81 -19.43
C TYR A 76 -6.81 4.66 -18.53
N MET A 77 -6.34 5.76 -17.98
CA MET A 77 -5.21 5.76 -17.05
C MET A 77 -5.54 6.62 -15.83
N ALA A 78 -5.29 6.07 -14.64
CA ALA A 78 -5.30 6.82 -13.40
C ALA A 78 -3.87 7.22 -13.04
N TYR A 79 -3.69 8.49 -12.70
CA TYR A 79 -2.47 9.00 -12.10
C TYR A 79 -2.68 9.17 -10.60
N VAL A 80 -1.90 8.48 -9.78
CA VAL A 80 -1.82 8.72 -8.33
C VAL A 80 -0.59 9.60 -8.08
N GLY A 81 -0.83 10.91 -8.01
CA GLY A 81 0.21 11.92 -8.10
C GLY A 81 1.00 11.80 -9.41
N ASN A 82 2.29 11.49 -9.33
CA ASN A 82 3.14 11.31 -10.51
C ASN A 82 3.18 9.87 -11.05
N GLU A 83 2.40 8.92 -10.50
CA GLU A 83 2.40 7.52 -10.91
C GLU A 83 1.20 7.17 -11.79
N GLY A 84 1.42 6.94 -13.09
CA GLY A 84 0.39 6.47 -14.01
C GLY A 84 0.21 4.95 -13.99
N ALA A 85 -1.03 4.47 -13.96
CA ALA A 85 -1.39 3.07 -14.13
C ALA A 85 -2.70 2.92 -14.92
N PHE A 86 -2.74 1.95 -15.84
CA PHE A 86 -3.93 1.68 -16.64
C PHE A 86 -5.09 1.22 -15.77
N ILE A 87 -6.29 1.63 -16.17
CA ILE A 87 -7.55 1.26 -15.54
C ILE A 87 -8.58 0.82 -16.57
N THR A 88 -9.59 0.07 -16.13
CA THR A 88 -10.79 -0.19 -16.91
C THR A 88 -11.67 1.04 -16.97
N ARG A 89 -12.70 1.02 -17.82
CA ARG A 89 -13.76 2.05 -17.82
C ARG A 89 -14.44 2.21 -16.45
N ASN A 90 -14.51 1.12 -15.66
CA ASN A 90 -15.10 1.11 -14.33
C ASN A 90 -14.11 1.53 -13.22
N GLY A 91 -12.87 1.85 -13.58
CA GLY A 91 -11.85 2.37 -12.67
C GLY A 91 -11.02 1.32 -11.94
N TRP A 92 -11.07 0.04 -12.35
CA TRP A 92 -10.21 -1.00 -11.79
C TRP A 92 -8.83 -0.98 -12.44
N PHE A 93 -7.77 -1.06 -11.65
CA PHE A 93 -6.40 -1.06 -12.15
C PHE A 93 -6.07 -2.35 -12.91
N ILE A 94 -5.31 -2.23 -14.01
CA ILE A 94 -4.98 -3.32 -14.92
C ILE A 94 -3.46 -3.45 -15.09
N ILE A 95 -2.95 -4.67 -15.21
CA ILE A 95 -1.61 -4.96 -15.76
C ILE A 95 -1.76 -6.00 -16.87
N GLY A 96 -1.22 -5.70 -18.05
CA GLY A 96 -1.49 -6.50 -19.26
C GLY A 96 -2.99 -6.49 -19.55
N ASP A 97 -3.59 -7.67 -19.58
CA ASP A 97 -5.03 -7.86 -19.79
C ASP A 97 -5.77 -8.27 -18.51
N LYS A 98 -5.08 -8.24 -17.35
CA LYS A 98 -5.65 -8.67 -16.07
C LYS A 98 -6.11 -7.48 -15.23
N GLU A 99 -7.40 -7.47 -14.93
CA GLU A 99 -7.97 -6.57 -13.91
C GLU A 99 -7.55 -7.02 -12.51
N GLN A 100 -7.20 -6.05 -11.67
CA GLN A 100 -6.89 -6.30 -10.26
C GLN A 100 -8.08 -5.86 -9.42
N ARG A 101 -9.00 -6.78 -9.15
CA ARG A 101 -10.23 -6.46 -8.42
C ARG A 101 -10.03 -6.48 -6.91
N PRO A 102 -10.90 -5.84 -6.12
CA PRO A 102 -10.86 -5.92 -4.66
C PRO A 102 -10.83 -7.38 -4.17
N GLU A 103 -11.60 -8.27 -4.79
CA GLU A 103 -11.68 -9.69 -4.41
C GLU A 103 -10.35 -10.44 -4.67
N ASP A 104 -9.56 -9.99 -5.65
CA ASP A 104 -8.21 -10.53 -5.87
C ASP A 104 -7.25 -10.09 -4.77
N TYR A 105 -7.38 -8.85 -4.28
CA TYR A 105 -6.60 -8.38 -3.14
C TYR A 105 -6.99 -9.14 -1.86
N GLU A 106 -8.27 -9.40 -1.64
CA GLU A 106 -8.74 -10.20 -0.51
C GLU A 106 -8.09 -11.59 -0.51
N ARG A 107 -8.15 -12.27 -1.66
CA ARG A 107 -7.57 -13.62 -1.83
C ARG A 107 -6.04 -13.63 -1.70
N GLU A 108 -5.35 -12.67 -2.32
CA GLU A 108 -3.88 -12.72 -2.44
C GLU A 108 -3.13 -12.02 -1.32
N ILE A 109 -3.75 -11.02 -0.69
CA ILE A 109 -3.13 -10.15 0.32
C ILE A 109 -3.77 -10.38 1.69
N ILE A 110 -5.09 -10.21 1.82
CA ILE A 110 -5.76 -10.33 3.13
C ILE A 110 -5.59 -11.74 3.68
N ALA A 111 -5.89 -12.78 2.91
CA ALA A 111 -5.76 -14.17 3.37
C ALA A 111 -4.32 -14.50 3.83
N LYS A 112 -3.31 -14.00 3.13
CA LYS A 112 -1.90 -14.24 3.48
C LYS A 112 -1.46 -13.44 4.71
N ILE A 113 -1.92 -12.20 4.86
CA ILE A 113 -1.67 -11.42 6.07
C ILE A 113 -2.34 -12.09 7.27
N ASN A 114 -3.61 -12.49 7.15
CA ASN A 114 -4.38 -13.18 8.20
C ASN A 114 -3.72 -14.47 8.72
N SER A 115 -2.94 -15.16 7.87
CA SER A 115 -2.17 -16.34 8.32
C SER A 115 -1.04 -16.02 9.32
N VAL A 116 -0.70 -14.74 9.48
CA VAL A 116 0.36 -14.21 10.34
C VAL A 116 -0.18 -13.30 11.44
N VAL A 117 -1.08 -12.37 11.09
CA VAL A 117 -1.66 -11.35 11.99
C VAL A 117 -3.02 -10.92 11.46
N PRO A 118 -4.01 -10.53 12.31
CA PRO A 118 -5.29 -10.01 11.82
C PRO A 118 -5.09 -8.85 10.85
N TYR A 119 -5.70 -8.95 9.67
CA TYR A 119 -5.56 -7.97 8.60
C TYR A 119 -6.08 -6.61 9.03
N GLU A 120 -7.15 -6.55 9.80
CA GLU A 120 -7.75 -5.32 10.30
C GLU A 120 -6.75 -4.53 11.17
N GLU A 121 -5.96 -5.23 11.98
CA GLU A 121 -4.87 -4.62 12.75
C GLU A 121 -3.75 -4.10 11.84
N ALA A 122 -3.33 -4.92 10.87
CA ALA A 122 -2.29 -4.55 9.91
C ALA A 122 -2.70 -3.35 9.06
N TRP A 123 -3.96 -3.33 8.60
CA TRP A 123 -4.58 -2.24 7.84
C TRP A 123 -4.60 -0.94 8.65
N LYS A 124 -5.05 -1.01 9.90
CA LYS A 124 -5.06 0.15 10.79
C LYS A 124 -3.66 0.72 10.98
N VAL A 125 -2.67 -0.11 11.29
CA VAL A 125 -1.28 0.34 11.45
C VAL A 125 -0.74 0.91 10.14
N ALA A 126 -1.03 0.29 9.00
CA ALA A 126 -0.59 0.78 7.70
C ALA A 126 -1.16 2.17 7.38
N VAL A 127 -2.47 2.38 7.58
CA VAL A 127 -3.12 3.68 7.37
C VAL A 127 -2.52 4.75 8.29
N GLU A 128 -2.38 4.45 9.59
CA GLU A 128 -1.84 5.40 10.57
C GLU A 128 -0.35 5.70 10.35
N TYR A 129 0.41 4.71 9.87
CA TYR A 129 1.79 4.92 9.43
C TYR A 129 1.88 5.83 8.21
N VAL A 130 1.07 5.56 7.18
CA VAL A 130 1.07 6.35 5.93
C VAL A 130 0.62 7.79 6.16
N LYS A 131 -0.34 8.04 7.07
CA LYS A 131 -0.80 9.40 7.43
C LYS A 131 0.28 10.30 8.03
N GLN A 132 1.34 9.74 8.58
CA GLN A 132 2.45 10.53 9.15
C GLN A 132 3.30 11.24 8.08
N PHE A 133 3.15 10.85 6.81
CA PHE A 133 3.92 11.42 5.71
C PHE A 133 3.16 12.57 5.03
N SER A 134 3.91 13.58 4.61
CA SER A 134 3.33 14.69 3.86
C SER A 134 2.73 14.22 2.54
N LYS A 135 1.71 14.96 2.08
CA LYS A 135 1.06 14.72 0.79
C LYS A 135 2.07 14.70 -0.39
N SER A 136 3.13 15.51 -0.33
CA SER A 136 4.19 15.51 -1.35
C SER A 136 5.03 14.24 -1.39
N VAL A 137 5.14 13.49 -0.28
CA VAL A 137 5.73 12.15 -0.25
C VAL A 137 4.75 11.14 -0.83
N LEU A 138 3.47 11.24 -0.46
CA LEU A 138 2.44 10.30 -0.92
C LEU A 138 2.11 10.45 -2.41
N LEU A 139 2.24 11.64 -2.99
CA LEU A 139 1.98 11.85 -4.43
C LEU A 139 3.20 11.55 -5.32
N ASP A 140 4.37 11.29 -4.73
CA ASP A 140 5.58 10.98 -5.49
C ASP A 140 5.96 9.51 -5.31
N GLN A 141 5.86 8.75 -6.39
CA GLN A 141 6.17 7.32 -6.44
C GLN A 141 7.52 6.96 -5.82
N GLN A 142 8.56 7.75 -6.14
CA GLN A 142 9.92 7.45 -5.69
C GLN A 142 10.08 7.78 -4.20
N LYS A 143 9.53 8.93 -3.77
CA LYS A 143 9.55 9.29 -2.35
C LYS A 143 8.75 8.32 -1.51
N PHE A 144 7.59 7.85 -1.99
CA PHE A 144 6.82 6.83 -1.31
C PHE A 144 7.63 5.54 -1.16
N TYR A 145 8.25 5.06 -2.23
CA TYR A 145 9.09 3.86 -2.17
C TYR A 145 10.23 4.00 -1.16
N GLU A 146 11.00 5.09 -1.23
CA GLU A 146 12.20 5.28 -0.40
C GLU A 146 11.89 5.63 1.06
N ARG A 147 10.88 6.46 1.31
CA ARG A 147 10.60 7.01 2.66
C ARG A 147 9.51 6.27 3.43
N VAL A 148 8.60 5.59 2.73
CA VAL A 148 7.45 4.92 3.36
C VAL A 148 7.63 3.41 3.28
N TYR A 149 7.79 2.84 2.09
CA TYR A 149 7.85 1.38 1.94
C TYR A 149 9.18 0.79 2.42
N LYS A 150 10.30 1.26 1.86
CA LYS A 150 11.63 0.68 2.06
C LYS A 150 12.07 0.57 3.53
N PRO A 151 11.78 1.55 4.42
CA PRO A 151 12.17 1.46 5.82
C PRO A 151 11.47 0.34 6.62
N VAL A 152 10.29 -0.11 6.18
CA VAL A 152 9.47 -1.08 6.92
C VAL A 152 9.19 -2.37 6.16
N ARG A 153 9.66 -2.49 4.91
CA ARG A 153 9.37 -3.64 4.04
C ARG A 153 9.76 -5.01 4.61
N ASP A 154 10.73 -5.04 5.52
CA ASP A 154 11.30 -6.24 6.16
C ASP A 154 10.96 -6.32 7.66
N SER A 155 10.39 -5.25 8.24
CA SER A 155 10.19 -5.06 9.68
C SER A 155 8.78 -4.57 10.04
N PHE A 156 7.80 -4.72 9.13
CA PHE A 156 6.43 -4.22 9.34
C PHE A 156 5.77 -4.78 10.62
N LEU A 157 6.04 -6.04 10.98
CA LEU A 157 5.53 -6.59 12.23
C LEU A 157 6.12 -5.89 13.46
N GLU A 158 7.39 -5.47 13.41
CA GLU A 158 7.98 -4.68 14.49
C GLU A 158 7.37 -3.28 14.58
N LEU A 159 7.03 -2.68 13.44
CA LEU A 159 6.26 -1.44 13.42
C LEU A 159 4.91 -1.61 14.11
N MET A 160 4.20 -2.70 13.84
CA MET A 160 2.92 -3.01 14.51
C MET A 160 3.09 -3.14 16.02
N GLU A 161 4.12 -3.87 16.49
CA GLU A 161 4.40 -4.02 17.91
C GLU A 161 4.73 -2.68 18.60
N ARG A 162 5.50 -1.82 17.94
CA ARG A 162 5.76 -0.45 18.43
C ARG A 162 4.48 0.36 18.55
N TYR A 163 3.60 0.26 17.55
CA TYR A 163 2.31 0.96 17.55
C TYR A 163 1.40 0.48 18.69
N LYS A 164 1.34 -0.83 18.94
CA LYS A 164 0.59 -1.42 20.07
C LYS A 164 1.11 -0.92 21.41
N LYS A 165 2.44 -0.92 21.61
CA LYS A 165 3.08 -0.43 22.84
C LYS A 165 2.80 1.04 23.09
N ALA A 166 2.96 1.89 22.07
CA ALA A 166 2.69 3.32 22.19
C ALA A 166 1.24 3.58 22.61
N LYS A 167 0.27 2.91 21.97
CA LYS A 167 -1.14 3.06 22.32
C LYS A 167 -1.46 2.57 23.74
N LYS A 168 -0.81 1.49 24.19
CA LYS A 168 -0.97 0.98 25.56
C LYS A 168 -0.43 1.97 26.60
N SER A 169 0.76 2.54 26.36
CA SER A 169 1.34 3.60 27.21
C SER A 169 0.41 4.79 27.36
N THR A 170 -0.14 5.30 26.24
CA THR A 170 -1.09 6.43 26.28
C THR A 170 -2.35 6.12 27.07
N LEU A 171 -2.86 4.89 27.01
CA LEU A 171 -4.02 4.48 27.80
C LEU A 171 -3.68 4.33 29.28
N GLU A 172 -2.54 3.74 29.61
CA GLU A 172 -2.06 3.61 31.00
C GLU A 172 -1.77 4.99 31.63
N GLU A 173 -1.19 5.93 30.90
CA GLU A 173 -1.01 7.32 31.34
C GLU A 173 -2.34 8.05 31.57
N PHE A 174 -3.36 7.77 30.74
CA PHE A 174 -4.66 8.41 30.85
C PHE A 174 -5.55 7.83 31.97
N PHE A 175 -5.44 6.52 32.25
CA PHE A 175 -6.28 5.83 33.25
C PHE A 175 -5.55 5.48 34.56
N GLY A 176 -4.22 5.56 34.60
CA GLY A 176 -3.38 5.22 35.76
C GLY A 176 -2.94 6.41 36.60
N GLY A 177 -3.32 7.63 36.23
CA GLY A 177 -3.17 8.83 37.06
C GLY A 177 -4.42 9.05 37.91
N SER A 178 -4.58 8.28 38.98
CA SER A 178 -5.57 8.51 40.05
C SER A 178 -4.98 8.12 41.39
#